data_AF-A0A2V7J4H8-F1
#
_entry.id   AF-A0A2V7J4H8-F1
#
_cell.length_a   1.000
_cell.length_b   1.000
_cell.length_c   1.000
_cell.angle_alpha   90.00
_cell.angle_beta   90.00
_cell.angle_gamma   90.00
#
_symmetry.space_group_name_H-M   'P 1'
#
loop_
_entity.id
_entity.type
_entity.pdbx_description
1 polymer ?
#
loop_
_entity_poly.entity_id
_entity_poly.type
_entity_poly.pdbx_seq_one_letter_code
_entity_poly.pdbx_strand_id
1 'polypeptide(L)'
;MRIAQRVLAWERAPKASHVDITLLSPAAMRRANARATGHRGLTDVIAYSLPQPDGAVVGDVYICPDVAARAAQNGVRLNEELIRLAVHGTLHVLGYDHPESSERTRSRMWQLQERYVKRILG
;
A
#
# COMPACT_ATOMS: atom_id res chain seq x y z
N MET A 1 8.93 6.76 -7.19
CA MET A 1 8.26 7.60 -6.16
C MET A 1 7.13 8.52 -6.68
N ARG A 2 6.48 8.26 -7.84
CA ARG A 2 5.32 9.08 -8.29
C ARG A 2 3.94 8.43 -8.05
N ILE A 3 3.88 7.19 -7.57
CA ILE A 3 2.62 6.43 -7.46
C ILE A 3 1.74 6.99 -6.35
N ALA A 4 2.26 7.13 -5.14
CA ALA A 4 1.50 7.64 -4.02
C ALA A 4 0.93 9.04 -4.32
N GLN A 5 1.75 9.95 -4.87
CA GLN A 5 1.32 11.28 -5.30
C GLN A 5 0.17 11.24 -6.33
N ARG A 6 0.20 10.30 -7.29
CA ARG A 6 -0.89 10.11 -8.25
C ARG A 6 -2.17 9.64 -7.58
N VAL A 7 -2.08 8.68 -6.66
CA VAL A 7 -3.24 8.18 -5.91
C VAL A 7 -3.84 9.29 -5.05
N LEU A 8 -3.02 10.02 -4.30
CA LEU A 8 -3.45 11.20 -3.52
C LEU A 8 -4.21 12.21 -4.40
N ALA A 9 -3.68 12.51 -5.60
CA ALA A 9 -4.33 13.43 -6.53
C ALA A 9 -5.65 12.88 -7.09
N TRP A 10 -5.74 11.59 -7.41
CA TRP A 10 -6.97 10.96 -7.91
C TRP A 10 -8.06 10.88 -6.84
N GLU A 11 -7.67 10.69 -5.59
CA GLU A 11 -8.55 10.73 -4.42
C GLU A 11 -8.83 12.14 -3.92
N ARG A 12 -8.28 13.18 -4.59
CA ARG A 12 -8.46 14.60 -4.24
C ARG A 12 -8.08 14.88 -2.78
N ALA A 13 -7.06 14.20 -2.27
CA ALA A 13 -6.52 14.47 -0.95
C ALA A 13 -6.04 15.93 -0.85
N PRO A 14 -6.09 16.55 0.34
CA PRO A 14 -5.56 17.90 0.54
C PRO A 14 -4.13 18.04 0.02
N LYS A 15 -3.76 19.23 -0.46
CA LYS A 15 -2.43 19.47 -1.05
C LYS A 15 -1.26 19.23 -0.08
N ALA A 16 -1.52 19.36 1.22
CA ALA A 16 -0.53 19.10 2.27
C ALA A 16 -0.36 17.59 2.56
N SER A 17 -1.22 16.73 2.01
CA SER A 17 -1.10 15.28 2.19
C SER A 17 0.15 14.73 1.52
N HIS A 18 0.83 13.83 2.22
CA HIS A 18 2.08 13.24 1.76
C HIS A 18 2.17 11.77 2.15
N VAL A 19 2.66 10.92 1.25
CA VAL A 19 2.88 9.51 1.54
C VAL A 19 4.24 9.09 1.02
N ASP A 20 5.08 8.62 1.93
CA ASP A 20 6.39 8.09 1.62
C ASP A 20 6.35 6.57 1.46
N ILE A 21 7.14 6.06 0.52
CA ILE A 21 7.26 4.62 0.28
C ILE A 21 8.70 4.20 0.53
N THR A 22 8.89 3.33 1.53
CA THR A 22 10.19 2.81 1.92
C THR A 22 10.29 1.31 1.64
N LEU A 23 11.34 0.89 0.96
CA LEU A 23 11.60 -0.53 0.72
C LEU A 23 12.41 -1.11 1.88
N LEU A 24 11.90 -2.19 2.48
CA LEU A 24 12.52 -2.87 3.60
C LEU A 24 13.09 -4.23 3.18
N SER A 25 14.21 -4.60 3.80
CA SER A 25 14.67 -5.99 3.76
C SER A 25 13.73 -6.91 4.54
N PRO A 26 13.72 -8.24 4.30
CA PRO A 26 12.90 -9.18 5.05
C PRO A 26 13.12 -9.10 6.57
N ALA A 27 14.37 -8.92 7.01
CA ALA A 27 14.68 -8.79 8.43
C ALA A 27 14.08 -7.52 9.05
N ALA A 28 14.13 -6.39 8.33
CA ALA A 28 13.52 -5.14 8.78
C ALA A 28 11.99 -5.24 8.76
N MET A 29 11.41 -5.81 7.71
CA MET A 29 9.96 -6.00 7.59
C MET A 29 9.40 -6.88 8.71
N ARG A 30 10.06 -7.99 9.04
CA ARG A 30 9.65 -8.86 10.17
C ARG A 30 9.62 -8.11 11.49
N ARG A 31 10.62 -7.26 11.75
CA ARG A 31 10.67 -6.42 12.96
C ARG A 31 9.56 -5.37 12.95
N ALA A 32 9.29 -4.76 11.81
CA ALA A 32 8.21 -3.79 11.65
C ALA A 32 6.85 -4.44 11.90
N ASN A 33 6.58 -5.59 11.28
CA ASN A 33 5.33 -6.33 11.47
C ASN A 33 5.12 -6.72 12.94
N ALA A 34 6.15 -7.26 13.59
CA ALA A 34 6.07 -7.62 15.00
C ALA A 34 5.76 -6.41 15.91
N ARG A 35 6.28 -5.21 15.58
CA ARG A 35 5.96 -3.99 16.32
C ARG A 35 4.54 -3.49 16.05
N ALA A 36 4.08 -3.63 14.80
CA ALA A 36 2.78 -3.14 14.36
C ALA A 36 1.61 -4.01 14.88
N THR A 37 1.78 -5.33 14.81
CA THR A 37 0.68 -6.31 14.99
C THR A 37 0.97 -7.35 16.08
N GLY A 38 2.18 -7.41 16.61
CA GLY A 38 2.64 -8.50 17.49
C GLY A 38 3.03 -9.78 16.74
N HIS A 39 2.77 -9.88 15.44
CA HIS A 39 3.07 -11.08 14.65
C HIS A 39 4.53 -11.11 14.18
N ARG A 40 5.24 -12.22 14.47
CA ARG A 40 6.65 -12.42 14.07
C ARG A 40 6.83 -12.88 12.61
N GLY A 41 5.75 -12.89 11.81
CA GLY A 41 5.74 -13.28 10.41
C GLY A 41 6.28 -12.20 9.47
N LEU A 42 6.54 -12.58 8.21
CA LEU A 42 6.75 -11.61 7.12
C LEU A 42 5.38 -11.17 6.58
N THR A 43 5.32 -9.92 6.18
CA THR A 43 4.26 -9.38 5.32
C THR A 43 4.92 -8.68 4.13
N ASP A 44 4.18 -8.45 3.06
CA ASP A 44 4.66 -7.74 1.87
C ASP A 44 4.55 -6.23 2.01
N VAL A 45 3.53 -5.73 2.72
CA VAL A 45 3.29 -4.30 2.94
C VAL A 45 2.81 -3.99 4.37
N ILE A 46 3.19 -2.82 4.88
CA ILE A 46 2.65 -2.18 6.10
C ILE A 46 2.38 -0.71 5.78
N ALA A 47 1.22 -0.19 6.18
CA ALA A 47 0.85 1.20 5.98
C ALA A 47 0.54 1.86 7.33
N TYR A 48 1.08 3.07 7.54
CA TYR A 48 0.79 3.90 8.71
C TYR A 48 0.21 5.23 8.26
N SER A 49 -0.92 5.61 8.86
CA SER A 49 -1.56 6.90 8.66
C SER A 49 -1.36 7.81 9.86
N LEU A 50 -1.02 9.07 9.60
CA LEU A 50 -0.89 10.16 10.56
C LEU A 50 -1.81 11.31 10.10
N PRO A 51 -3.12 11.24 10.45
CA PRO A 51 -4.06 12.30 10.13
C PRO A 51 -3.62 13.63 10.75
N GLN A 52 -3.75 14.71 9.99
CA GLN A 52 -3.39 16.06 10.43
C GLN A 52 -4.64 16.85 10.84
N PRO A 53 -4.52 17.83 11.76
CA PRO A 53 -5.65 18.64 12.21
C PRO A 53 -6.37 19.43 11.09
N ASP A 54 -5.67 19.74 10.00
CA ASP A 54 -6.20 20.43 8.82
C ASP A 54 -6.90 19.50 7.82
N GLY A 55 -7.04 18.21 8.17
CA GLY A 55 -7.64 17.18 7.33
C GLY A 55 -6.68 16.58 6.30
N ALA A 56 -5.43 17.04 6.21
CA ALA A 56 -4.42 16.38 5.42
C ALA A 56 -4.04 15.02 6.02
N VAL A 57 -3.47 14.15 5.19
CA VAL A 57 -2.98 12.85 5.62
C VAL A 57 -1.50 12.75 5.29
N VAL A 58 -0.68 12.54 6.32
CA VAL A 58 0.71 12.16 6.18
C VAL A 58 0.83 10.68 6.51
N GLY A 59 1.68 9.92 5.83
CA GLY A 59 1.85 8.51 6.20
C GLY A 59 3.01 7.83 5.50
N ASP A 60 3.29 6.62 5.97
CA ASP A 60 4.36 5.77 5.46
C ASP A 60 3.80 4.46 4.92
N VAL A 61 4.33 4.00 3.81
CA VAL A 61 4.11 2.66 3.26
C VAL A 61 5.45 1.95 3.18
N TYR A 62 5.57 0.86 3.92
CA TYR A 62 6.74 -0.01 3.93
C TYR A 62 6.46 -1.23 3.06
N ILE A 63 7.31 -1.52 2.07
CA ILE A 63 7.15 -2.67 1.17
C ILE A 63 8.40 -3.56 1.26
N CYS A 64 8.23 -4.88 1.25
CA CYS A 64 9.33 -5.84 1.20
C CYS A 64 9.43 -6.49 -0.20
N PRO A 65 10.34 -6.04 -1.09
CA PRO A 65 10.43 -6.53 -2.46
C PRO A 65 10.68 -8.04 -2.55
N ASP A 66 11.47 -8.62 -1.64
CA ASP A 66 11.73 -10.06 -1.61
C ASP A 66 10.47 -10.89 -1.34
N VAL A 67 9.56 -10.37 -0.50
CA VAL A 67 8.28 -11.05 -0.20
C VAL A 67 7.33 -10.87 -1.39
N ALA A 68 7.26 -9.65 -1.94
CA ALA A 68 6.49 -9.36 -3.15
C ALA A 68 6.92 -10.25 -4.34
N ALA A 69 8.22 -10.46 -4.53
CA ALA A 69 8.75 -11.31 -5.59
C ALA A 69 8.33 -12.78 -5.46
N ARG A 70 8.20 -13.28 -4.22
CA ARG A 70 7.70 -14.64 -3.95
C ARG A 70 6.19 -14.73 -4.20
N ALA A 71 5.44 -13.71 -3.82
CA ALA A 71 4.00 -13.64 -4.11
C ALA A 71 3.71 -13.55 -5.62
N ALA A 72 4.58 -12.88 -6.37
CA ALA A 72 4.47 -12.68 -7.81
C ALA A 72 4.74 -13.93 -8.67
N GLN A 73 5.10 -15.08 -8.08
CA GLN A 73 5.49 -16.31 -8.79
C GLN A 73 4.43 -16.91 -9.74
N ASN A 74 3.22 -16.35 -9.80
CA ASN A 74 2.12 -16.77 -10.67
C ASN A 74 1.96 -15.92 -11.96
N GLY A 75 3.06 -15.51 -12.58
CA GLY A 75 3.05 -14.83 -13.89
C GLY A 75 2.88 -13.31 -13.84
N VAL A 76 2.91 -12.71 -12.64
CA VAL A 76 2.91 -11.26 -12.46
C VAL A 76 4.36 -10.75 -12.39
N ARG A 77 4.68 -9.66 -13.09
CA ARG A 77 6.03 -9.08 -13.03
C ARG A 77 6.23 -8.41 -11.67
N LEU A 78 7.43 -8.53 -11.08
CA LEU A 78 7.75 -7.87 -9.79
C LEU A 78 7.40 -6.37 -9.78
N ASN A 79 7.64 -5.66 -10.88
CA ASN A 79 7.27 -4.23 -10.97
C ASN A 79 5.77 -3.99 -10.84
N GLU A 80 4.93 -4.86 -11.41
CA GLU A 80 3.48 -4.77 -11.27
C GLU A 80 3.05 -5.01 -9.82
N GLU A 81 3.64 -6.00 -9.17
CA GLU A 81 3.36 -6.27 -7.76
C GLU A 81 3.77 -5.10 -6.86
N LEU A 82 4.95 -4.51 -7.09
CA LEU A 82 5.39 -3.32 -6.35
C LEU A 82 4.46 -2.12 -6.59
N ILE A 83 3.94 -1.94 -7.81
CA ILE A 83 2.95 -0.90 -8.12
C ILE A 83 1.64 -1.16 -7.35
N ARG A 84 1.18 -2.42 -7.36
CA ARG A 84 -0.02 -2.85 -6.64
C ARG A 84 0.11 -2.58 -5.14
N LEU A 85 1.20 -2.99 -4.52
CA LEU A 85 1.47 -2.77 -3.10
C LEU A 85 1.61 -1.27 -2.76
N ALA A 86 2.21 -0.47 -3.65
CA ALA A 86 2.30 0.98 -3.48
C ALA A 86 0.91 1.66 -3.51
N VAL A 87 0.06 1.29 -4.47
CA VAL A 87 -1.33 1.77 -4.55
C VAL A 87 -2.12 1.32 -3.33
N HIS A 88 -2.02 0.04 -2.99
CA HIS A 88 -2.69 -0.60 -1.86
C HIS A 88 -2.37 0.11 -0.54
N GLY A 89 -1.07 0.24 -0.21
CA GLY A 89 -0.64 0.92 1.00
C GLY A 89 -1.07 2.37 1.05
N THR A 90 -1.03 3.10 -0.08
CA THR A 90 -1.48 4.49 -0.14
C THR A 90 -2.99 4.61 0.13
N LEU A 91 -3.80 3.69 -0.39
CA LEU A 91 -5.24 3.65 -0.11
C LEU A 91 -5.52 3.39 1.37
N HIS A 92 -4.78 2.48 2.02
CA HIS A 92 -4.86 2.29 3.46
C HIS A 92 -4.50 3.56 4.24
N VAL A 93 -3.43 4.27 3.84
CA VAL A 93 -3.08 5.55 4.47
C VAL A 93 -4.23 6.57 4.39
N LEU A 94 -4.95 6.60 3.28
CA LEU A 94 -6.14 7.43 3.08
C LEU A 94 -7.39 6.96 3.85
N GLY A 95 -7.30 5.90 4.63
CA GLY A 95 -8.39 5.37 5.45
C GLY A 95 -9.32 4.40 4.71
N TYR A 96 -8.95 3.95 3.51
CA TYR A 96 -9.66 2.84 2.88
C TYR A 96 -9.28 1.51 3.53
N ASP A 97 -10.23 0.59 3.56
CA ASP A 97 -10.02 -0.76 4.06
C ASP A 97 -10.79 -1.78 3.22
N HIS A 98 -10.46 -3.06 3.37
CA HIS A 98 -11.14 -4.16 2.74
C HIS A 98 -11.32 -5.34 3.72
N PRO A 99 -12.39 -6.15 3.57
CA PRO A 99 -12.47 -7.41 4.29
C PRO A 99 -11.46 -8.41 3.73
N GLU A 100 -10.99 -9.33 4.58
CA GLU A 100 -10.17 -10.48 4.13
C GLU A 100 -11.02 -11.64 3.56
N SER A 101 -12.35 -11.54 3.66
CA SER A 101 -13.29 -12.55 3.18
C SER A 101 -13.46 -12.53 1.65
N SER A 102 -14.33 -13.39 1.13
CA SER A 102 -14.73 -13.41 -0.29
C SER A 102 -15.38 -12.10 -0.77
N GLU A 103 -15.73 -11.19 0.14
CA GLU A 103 -16.26 -9.87 -0.18
C GLU A 103 -15.17 -8.86 -0.54
N ARG A 104 -13.89 -9.20 -0.39
CA ARG A 104 -12.75 -8.31 -0.68
C ARG A 104 -12.87 -7.66 -2.06
N THR A 105 -13.19 -8.45 -3.08
CA THR A 105 -13.28 -7.99 -4.48
C THR A 105 -14.44 -7.04 -4.74
N ARG A 106 -15.46 -7.04 -3.85
CA ARG A 106 -16.60 -6.12 -3.91
C ARG A 106 -16.36 -4.83 -3.14
N SER A 107 -15.33 -4.78 -2.28
CA SER A 107 -15.01 -3.59 -1.50
C SER A 107 -14.63 -2.39 -2.38
N ARG A 108 -14.94 -1.19 -1.90
CA ARG A 108 -14.56 0.05 -2.58
C ARG A 108 -13.04 0.15 -2.77
N MET A 109 -12.28 -0.23 -1.74
CA MET A 109 -10.82 -0.20 -1.78
C MET A 109 -10.28 -1.07 -2.92
N TRP A 110 -10.76 -2.31 -3.05
CA TRP A 110 -10.32 -3.21 -4.12
C TRP A 110 -10.62 -2.66 -5.51
N GLN A 111 -11.83 -2.11 -5.71
CA GLN A 111 -12.22 -1.52 -7.00
C GLN A 111 -11.34 -0.32 -7.38
N LEU A 112 -10.99 0.53 -6.41
CA LEU A 112 -10.07 1.65 -6.61
C LEU A 112 -8.65 1.15 -6.91
N GLN A 113 -8.18 0.15 -6.18
CA GLN A 113 -6.88 -0.47 -6.41
C GLN A 113 -6.76 -0.98 -7.85
N GLU A 114 -7.69 -1.83 -8.32
CA GLU A 114 -7.60 -2.38 -9.68
C GLU A 114 -7.68 -1.29 -10.74
N ARG A 115 -8.51 -0.27 -10.52
CA ARG A 115 -8.60 0.89 -11.41
C ARG A 115 -7.27 1.63 -11.51
N TYR A 116 -6.61 1.89 -10.38
CA TYR A 116 -5.37 2.66 -10.33
C TYR A 116 -4.17 1.86 -10.80
N VAL A 117 -4.08 0.58 -10.47
CA VAL A 117 -3.06 -0.33 -11.01
C VAL A 117 -3.17 -0.38 -12.53
N LYS A 118 -4.37 -0.62 -13.08
CA LYS A 118 -4.61 -0.62 -14.54
C LYS A 118 -4.21 0.71 -15.19
N ARG A 119 -4.57 1.85 -14.56
CA ARG A 119 -4.23 3.19 -15.06
C ARG A 119 -2.73 3.50 -15.03
N ILE A 120 -1.95 2.83 -14.18
CA ILE A 120 -0.50 3.03 -14.08
C ILE A 120 0.26 2.13 -15.06
N LEU A 121 -0.25 0.92 -15.29
CA LEU A 121 0.39 -0.09 -16.15
C LEU A 121 0.04 0.05 -17.63
N GLY A 122 -1.15 0.58 -17.93
CA GLY A 122 -1.55 0.97 -19.29
C GLY A 122 -0.96 2.31 -19.68
#